data_AF-A0A2S9YM65-F1
#
_entry.id   AF-A0A2S9YM65-F1
#
_cell.length_a   1.000
_cell.length_b   1.000
_cell.length_c   1.000
_cell.angle_alpha   90.00
_cell.angle_beta   90.00
_cell.angle_gamma   90.00
#
_symmetry.space_group_name_H-M   'P 1'
#
loop_
_entity.id
_entity.type
_entity.pdbx_description
1 polymer ?
#
loop_
_entity_poly.entity_id
_entity_poly.type
_entity_poly.pdbx_seq_one_letter_code
_entity_poly.pdbx_strand_id
1 'polypeptide(L)'
;MSKAKTTTNHDIIKRWVEQRGGCPAHVKGTGSDDDPGVLRIDFPGFSGTKTLEPIEWETFFAAFEDNELAFLYQDEEDSRFSKLISREQVAKDSRQGDGKSSAVDAIELLESQHREVESLFAQLNEAGSVREKSELFAELADQLAAHAKIEEQIFYPAMCEDDTAELLHESVEEHLAVKQTIAELLDMEADDPQFMKKIAKLEALVSHHVEEEESQLFVQARAQEAINLDALGRQMKRRFTALIGNEPRREVPNETDTAASLPC
;
A
#
# COMPACT_ATOMS: atom_id res chain seq x y z
N MET A 1 14.75 -6.07 -4.86
CA MET A 1 13.31 -6.32 -5.01
C MET A 1 13.15 -7.73 -5.54
N SER A 2 13.00 -8.74 -4.67
CA SER A 2 12.68 -10.07 -5.18
C SER A 2 11.27 -10.03 -5.80
N LYS A 3 11.11 -10.69 -6.93
CA LYS A 3 9.85 -10.81 -7.63
C LYS A 3 9.05 -11.92 -6.95
N ALA A 4 7.76 -11.70 -6.65
CA ALA A 4 6.89 -12.78 -6.22
C ALA A 4 6.87 -13.88 -7.29
N LYS A 5 7.00 -15.13 -6.86
CA LYS A 5 7.04 -16.32 -7.70
C LYS A 5 5.74 -17.09 -7.55
N THR A 6 5.32 -17.74 -8.61
CA THR A 6 4.16 -18.63 -8.60
C THR A 6 4.62 -20.06 -8.82
N THR A 7 4.06 -21.01 -8.06
CA THR A 7 4.31 -22.44 -8.24
C THR A 7 3.05 -23.25 -8.01
N THR A 8 2.96 -24.41 -8.66
CA THR A 8 2.00 -25.48 -8.36
C THR A 8 2.68 -26.73 -7.80
N ASN A 9 4.01 -26.70 -7.64
CA ASN A 9 4.77 -27.84 -7.13
C ASN A 9 4.58 -27.99 -5.62
N HIS A 10 3.94 -29.07 -5.20
CA HIS A 10 3.60 -29.35 -3.80
C HIS A 10 4.82 -29.40 -2.88
N ASP A 11 5.93 -30.00 -3.33
CA ASP A 11 7.16 -30.10 -2.54
C ASP A 11 7.79 -28.74 -2.27
N ILE A 12 7.74 -27.83 -3.26
CA ILE A 12 8.24 -26.46 -3.11
C ILE A 12 7.37 -25.69 -2.11
N ILE A 13 6.05 -25.81 -2.23
CA ILE A 13 5.08 -25.12 -1.35
C ILE A 13 5.29 -25.59 0.09
N LYS A 14 5.27 -26.92 0.30
CA LYS A 14 5.43 -27.53 1.62
C LYS A 14 6.74 -27.10 2.28
N ARG A 15 7.87 -27.21 1.56
CA ARG A 15 9.18 -26.82 2.07
C ARG A 15 9.25 -25.33 2.42
N TRP A 16 8.69 -24.46 1.56
CA TRP A 16 8.72 -23.01 1.77
C TRP A 16 7.91 -22.60 3.00
N VAL A 17 6.73 -23.20 3.19
CA VAL A 17 5.84 -22.97 4.33
C VAL A 17 6.46 -23.48 5.64
N GLU A 18 6.93 -24.73 5.65
CA GLU A 18 7.50 -25.36 6.86
C GLU A 18 8.78 -24.65 7.33
N GLN A 19 9.64 -24.20 6.40
CA GLN A 19 10.84 -23.43 6.74
C GLN A 19 10.53 -22.14 7.51
N ARG A 20 9.34 -21.58 7.30
CA ARG A 20 8.84 -20.35 7.94
C ARG A 20 7.93 -20.63 9.13
N GLY A 21 7.86 -21.88 9.57
CA GLY A 21 7.05 -22.33 10.69
C GLY A 21 5.55 -22.33 10.44
N GLY A 22 5.11 -22.20 9.19
CA GLY A 22 3.69 -22.21 8.85
C GLY A 22 3.12 -23.62 8.69
N CYS A 23 1.79 -23.72 8.68
CA CYS A 23 1.06 -24.95 8.40
C CYS A 23 -0.17 -24.68 7.50
N PRO A 24 -0.64 -25.68 6.74
CA PRO A 24 -1.85 -25.56 5.95
C PRO A 24 -3.08 -25.49 6.87
N ALA A 25 -4.01 -24.60 6.52
CA ALA A 25 -5.23 -24.37 7.27
C ALA A 25 -6.39 -24.05 6.31
N HIS A 26 -7.60 -24.06 6.85
CA HIS A 26 -8.79 -23.55 6.17
C HIS A 26 -9.59 -22.62 7.07
N VAL A 27 -10.46 -21.81 6.47
CA VAL A 27 -11.34 -20.90 7.20
C VAL A 27 -12.58 -21.64 7.68
N LYS A 28 -12.83 -21.59 8.99
CA LYS A 28 -14.02 -22.17 9.63
C LYS A 28 -15.30 -21.70 8.96
N GLY A 29 -16.24 -22.62 8.72
CA GLY A 29 -17.56 -22.31 8.19
C GLY A 29 -17.61 -21.96 6.70
N THR A 30 -16.50 -22.15 5.96
CA THR A 30 -16.47 -21.94 4.50
C THR A 30 -16.46 -23.24 3.69
N GLY A 31 -16.32 -24.39 4.35
CA GLY A 31 -16.28 -25.72 3.75
C GLY A 31 -17.55 -26.54 3.96
N SER A 32 -17.57 -27.74 3.36
CA SER A 32 -18.60 -28.78 3.50
C SER A 32 -17.96 -30.12 3.86
N ASP A 33 -18.74 -31.20 4.01
CA ASP A 33 -18.22 -32.52 4.47
C ASP A 33 -17.09 -33.07 3.55
N ASP A 34 -17.07 -32.71 2.27
CA ASP A 34 -16.08 -33.16 1.28
C ASP A 34 -15.17 -32.04 0.74
N ASP A 35 -15.28 -30.80 1.26
CA ASP A 35 -14.49 -29.64 0.81
C ASP A 35 -14.03 -28.79 2.00
N PRO A 36 -12.72 -28.62 2.23
CA PRO A 36 -12.24 -27.77 3.34
C PRO A 36 -12.62 -26.29 3.17
N GLY A 37 -13.08 -25.86 1.99
CA GLY A 37 -13.48 -24.48 1.73
C GLY A 37 -12.27 -23.58 1.51
N VAL A 38 -12.29 -22.36 2.08
CA VAL A 38 -11.25 -21.38 1.79
C VAL A 38 -9.93 -21.77 2.44
N LEU A 39 -8.97 -22.20 1.61
CA LEU A 39 -7.61 -22.55 2.01
C LEU A 39 -6.77 -21.33 2.41
N ARG A 40 -5.91 -21.54 3.42
CA ARG A 40 -4.94 -20.57 3.96
C ARG A 40 -3.65 -21.25 4.42
N ILE A 41 -2.59 -20.48 4.56
CA ILE A 41 -1.40 -20.88 5.32
C ILE A 41 -1.42 -20.11 6.64
N ASP A 42 -1.42 -20.82 7.76
CA ASP A 42 -1.32 -20.24 9.09
C ASP A 42 0.14 -20.12 9.48
N PHE A 43 0.54 -18.95 9.98
CA PHE A 43 1.90 -18.67 10.43
C PHE A 43 1.90 -18.24 11.91
N PRO A 44 2.91 -18.64 12.70
CA PRO A 44 2.99 -18.32 14.11
C PRO A 44 3.05 -16.79 14.34
N GLY A 45 2.23 -16.30 15.26
CA GLY A 45 2.09 -14.87 15.57
C GLY A 45 0.98 -14.15 14.79
N PHE A 46 0.24 -14.84 13.93
CA PHE A 46 -0.94 -14.28 13.26
C PHE A 46 -2.18 -14.34 14.18
N SER A 47 -2.99 -13.27 14.17
CA SER A 47 -4.16 -13.07 15.06
C SER A 47 -5.41 -13.87 14.68
N GLY A 48 -5.32 -14.74 13.66
CA GLY A 48 -6.43 -15.54 13.11
C GLY A 48 -6.75 -16.84 13.85
N THR A 49 -6.18 -17.10 15.02
CA THR A 49 -6.31 -18.37 15.78
C THR A 49 -7.76 -18.78 16.10
N LYS A 50 -8.74 -17.88 15.94
CA LYS A 50 -10.17 -18.18 16.13
C LYS A 50 -10.89 -18.62 14.86
N THR A 51 -10.38 -18.30 13.67
CA THR A 51 -11.06 -18.49 12.38
C THR A 51 -10.40 -19.51 11.47
N LEU A 52 -9.17 -19.93 11.77
CA LEU A 52 -8.44 -20.95 11.02
C LEU A 52 -8.43 -22.29 11.75
N GLU A 53 -8.60 -23.38 11.01
CA GLU A 53 -8.40 -24.75 11.49
C GLU A 53 -7.26 -25.41 10.69
N PRO A 54 -6.24 -25.96 11.37
CA PRO A 54 -5.18 -26.71 10.70
C PRO A 54 -5.75 -27.95 10.01
N ILE A 55 -5.25 -28.25 8.81
CA ILE A 55 -5.58 -29.47 8.05
C ILE A 55 -4.30 -30.20 7.66
N GLU A 56 -4.44 -31.46 7.24
CA GLU A 56 -3.29 -32.21 6.73
C GLU A 56 -2.89 -31.73 5.33
N TRP A 57 -1.60 -31.83 5.01
CA TRP A 57 -1.07 -31.46 3.69
C TRP A 57 -1.76 -32.21 2.54
N GLU A 58 -2.13 -33.48 2.75
CA GLU A 58 -2.85 -34.26 1.74
C GLU A 58 -4.23 -33.64 1.43
N THR A 59 -4.98 -33.26 2.47
CA THR A 59 -6.27 -32.57 2.33
C THR A 59 -6.12 -31.20 1.69
N PHE A 60 -5.11 -30.44 2.09
CA PHE A 60 -4.81 -29.13 1.51
C PHE A 60 -4.49 -29.23 0.02
N PHE A 61 -3.62 -30.16 -0.38
CA PHE A 61 -3.23 -30.30 -1.79
C PHE A 61 -4.32 -30.92 -2.65
N ALA A 62 -5.16 -31.81 -2.11
CA ALA A 62 -6.35 -32.28 -2.80
C ALA A 62 -7.27 -31.10 -3.17
N ALA A 63 -7.63 -30.28 -2.18
CA ALA A 63 -8.46 -29.09 -2.42
C ALA A 63 -7.75 -28.04 -3.28
N PHE A 64 -6.42 -27.90 -3.18
CA PHE A 64 -5.62 -27.01 -4.03
C PHE A 64 -5.68 -27.42 -5.50
N GLU A 65 -5.66 -28.72 -5.81
CA GLU A 65 -5.83 -29.22 -7.17
C GLU A 65 -7.27 -29.10 -7.66
N ASP A 66 -8.24 -29.49 -6.83
CA ASP A 66 -9.67 -29.45 -7.18
C ASP A 66 -10.16 -28.02 -7.47
N ASN A 67 -9.63 -27.03 -6.74
CA ASN A 67 -9.92 -25.61 -6.95
C ASN A 67 -8.98 -24.95 -7.98
N GLU A 68 -8.16 -25.74 -8.67
CA GLU A 68 -7.20 -25.29 -9.68
C GLU A 68 -6.34 -24.11 -9.20
N LEU A 69 -5.76 -24.20 -8.01
CA LEU A 69 -5.02 -23.10 -7.38
C LEU A 69 -3.53 -23.11 -7.71
N ALA A 70 -2.90 -21.96 -7.52
CA ALA A 70 -1.47 -21.74 -7.61
C ALA A 70 -0.99 -20.96 -6.38
N PHE A 71 0.23 -21.26 -5.93
CA PHE A 71 0.84 -20.64 -4.76
C PHE A 71 1.74 -19.49 -5.20
N LEU A 72 1.31 -18.25 -4.90
CA LEU A 72 2.09 -17.04 -5.09
C LEU A 72 2.84 -16.73 -3.79
N TYR A 73 4.17 -16.62 -3.85
CA TYR A 73 5.01 -16.41 -2.67
C TYR A 73 6.22 -15.53 -2.97
N GLN A 74 6.78 -14.92 -1.93
CA GLN A 74 8.05 -14.19 -2.03
C GLN A 74 9.21 -15.06 -1.56
N ASP A 75 10.26 -15.12 -2.36
CA ASP A 75 11.45 -15.94 -2.09
C ASP A 75 12.56 -15.10 -1.44
N GLU A 76 12.24 -14.56 -0.26
CA GLU A 76 13.17 -13.84 0.64
C GLU A 76 13.19 -14.52 2.01
N GLU A 77 14.32 -14.49 2.69
CA GLU A 77 14.59 -15.32 3.89
C GLU A 77 13.57 -15.12 5.01
N ASP A 78 13.01 -13.92 5.17
CA ASP A 78 12.05 -13.60 6.25
C ASP A 78 10.61 -13.33 5.78
N SER A 79 10.33 -13.37 4.46
CA SER A 79 8.99 -13.05 3.97
C SER A 79 8.01 -14.20 4.21
N ARG A 80 6.86 -13.89 4.83
CA ARG A 80 5.71 -14.80 5.00
C ARG A 80 4.61 -14.52 3.98
N PHE A 81 4.83 -13.58 3.06
CA PHE A 81 3.84 -13.22 2.06
C PHE A 81 3.57 -14.44 1.16
N SER A 82 2.36 -14.96 1.26
CA SER A 82 1.86 -15.98 0.35
C SER A 82 0.37 -15.80 0.10
N LYS A 83 -0.05 -16.10 -1.12
CA LYS A 83 -1.46 -16.09 -1.55
C LYS A 83 -1.75 -17.33 -2.38
N LEU A 84 -2.97 -17.84 -2.22
CA LEU A 84 -3.54 -18.82 -3.13
C LEU A 84 -4.39 -18.08 -4.15
N ILE A 85 -4.04 -18.23 -5.42
CA ILE A 85 -4.70 -17.59 -6.56
C ILE A 85 -5.12 -18.67 -7.55
N SER A 86 -6.15 -18.44 -8.37
CA SER A 86 -6.55 -19.44 -9.35
C SER A 86 -5.52 -19.57 -10.49
N ARG A 87 -5.32 -20.79 -11.00
CA ARG A 87 -4.49 -21.05 -12.18
C ARG A 87 -5.00 -20.31 -13.40
N GLU A 88 -6.32 -20.09 -13.48
CA GLU A 88 -6.92 -19.24 -14.50
C GLU A 88 -6.45 -17.78 -14.37
N GLN A 89 -6.38 -17.23 -13.15
CA GLN A 89 -5.83 -15.89 -12.91
C GLN A 89 -4.36 -15.83 -13.29
N VAL A 90 -3.55 -16.84 -12.92
CA VAL A 90 -2.15 -16.94 -13.34
C VAL A 90 -2.00 -17.01 -14.87
N ALA A 91 -2.88 -17.76 -15.54
CA ALA A 91 -2.89 -17.90 -16.98
C ALA A 91 -3.38 -16.62 -17.68
N LYS A 92 -4.34 -15.89 -17.10
CA LYS A 92 -4.77 -14.56 -17.56
C LYS A 92 -3.62 -13.57 -17.43
N ASP A 93 -2.96 -13.52 -16.28
CA ASP A 93 -1.77 -12.68 -16.03
C ASP A 93 -0.61 -13.03 -16.99
N SER A 94 -0.54 -14.29 -17.47
CA SER A 94 0.48 -14.76 -18.42
C SER A 94 0.10 -14.57 -19.90
N ARG A 95 -1.20 -14.56 -20.25
CA ARG A 95 -1.72 -14.40 -21.62
C ARG A 95 -2.02 -12.94 -21.98
N GLN A 96 -2.18 -12.08 -20.99
CA GLN A 96 -2.27 -10.63 -21.12
C GLN A 96 -0.87 -9.98 -21.25
N GLY A 97 0.08 -10.71 -21.85
CA GLY A 97 1.51 -10.38 -21.91
C GLY A 97 1.98 -9.70 -23.20
N ASP A 98 1.09 -9.48 -24.18
CA ASP A 98 1.42 -8.79 -25.45
C ASP A 98 0.84 -7.35 -25.55
N GLY A 99 0.46 -6.74 -24.43
CA GLY A 99 0.11 -5.31 -24.40
C GLY A 99 -0.40 -4.84 -23.03
N LYS A 100 0.33 -3.90 -22.42
CA LYS A 100 0.23 -3.35 -21.05
C LYS A 100 0.69 -4.28 -19.92
N SER A 101 1.67 -3.79 -19.17
CA SER A 101 2.28 -4.51 -18.06
C SER A 101 1.34 -4.54 -16.85
N SER A 102 1.32 -5.65 -16.10
CA SER A 102 0.71 -5.74 -14.76
C SER A 102 1.50 -4.97 -13.68
N ALA A 103 2.23 -3.93 -14.08
CA ALA A 103 2.79 -2.96 -13.15
C ALA A 103 1.74 -1.88 -12.93
N VAL A 104 1.31 -1.70 -11.67
CA VAL A 104 0.57 -0.51 -11.23
C VAL A 104 1.29 0.72 -11.77
N ASP A 105 0.59 1.51 -12.60
CA ASP A 105 1.16 2.74 -13.17
C ASP A 105 1.34 3.81 -12.07
N ALA A 106 2.03 4.91 -12.37
CA ALA A 106 2.27 5.96 -11.38
C ALA A 106 0.98 6.51 -10.75
N ILE A 107 -0.08 6.66 -11.55
CA ILE A 107 -1.34 7.25 -11.11
C ILE A 107 -2.13 6.23 -10.30
N GLU A 108 -2.21 4.97 -10.76
CA GLU A 108 -2.83 3.89 -9.99
C GLU A 108 -2.13 3.69 -8.63
N LEU A 109 -0.82 3.93 -8.55
CA LEU A 109 -0.08 3.90 -7.29
C LEU A 109 -0.52 5.03 -6.36
N LEU A 110 -0.56 6.27 -6.83
CA LEU A 110 -0.97 7.43 -6.03
C LEU A 110 -2.43 7.32 -5.58
N GLU A 111 -3.35 6.98 -6.48
CA GLU A 111 -4.76 6.72 -6.15
C GLU A 111 -4.89 5.66 -5.05
N SER A 112 -4.10 4.59 -5.10
CA SER A 112 -4.12 3.56 -4.05
C SER A 112 -3.63 4.08 -2.69
N GLN A 113 -2.64 4.98 -2.69
CA GLN A 113 -2.14 5.63 -1.47
C GLN A 113 -3.15 6.62 -0.91
N HIS A 114 -3.87 7.36 -1.75
CA HIS A 114 -4.97 8.23 -1.32
C HIS A 114 -6.03 7.44 -0.55
N ARG A 115 -6.46 6.29 -1.08
CA ARG A 115 -7.44 5.42 -0.39
C ARG A 115 -6.91 4.83 0.91
N GLU A 116 -5.62 4.53 0.99
CA GLU A 116 -4.99 4.07 2.24
C GLU A 116 -5.01 5.19 3.30
N VAL A 117 -4.66 6.42 2.91
CA VAL A 117 -4.71 7.61 3.78
C VAL A 117 -6.14 7.93 4.24
N GLU A 118 -7.13 7.90 3.36
CA GLU A 118 -8.55 8.03 3.72
C GLU A 118 -8.99 6.99 4.74
N SER A 119 -8.56 5.73 4.56
CA SER A 119 -8.85 4.66 5.51
C SER A 119 -8.19 4.88 6.88
N LEU A 120 -6.98 5.45 6.90
CA LEU A 120 -6.29 5.78 8.16
C LEU A 120 -7.00 6.93 8.89
N PHE A 121 -7.47 7.96 8.19
CA PHE A 121 -8.29 9.02 8.81
C PHE A 121 -9.58 8.46 9.41
N ALA A 122 -10.29 7.59 8.67
CA ALA A 122 -11.50 6.94 9.19
C ALA A 122 -11.22 6.14 10.46
N GLN A 123 -10.17 5.32 10.48
CA GLN A 123 -9.76 4.57 11.67
C GLN A 123 -9.38 5.49 12.84
N LEU A 124 -8.67 6.59 12.57
CA LEU A 124 -8.24 7.53 13.60
C LEU A 124 -9.42 8.30 14.22
N ASN A 125 -10.45 8.60 13.42
CA ASN A 125 -11.70 9.19 13.89
C ASN A 125 -12.53 8.22 14.75
N GLU A 126 -12.40 6.91 14.54
CA GLU A 126 -13.07 5.86 15.33
C GLU A 126 -12.24 5.39 16.55
N ALA A 127 -10.95 5.72 16.61
CA ALA A 127 -10.03 5.26 17.63
C ALA A 127 -10.47 5.65 19.05
N GLY A 128 -10.59 4.66 19.93
CA GLY A 128 -11.14 4.81 21.28
C GLY A 128 -10.09 5.11 22.33
N SER A 129 -8.82 4.76 22.09
CA SER A 129 -7.74 4.91 23.08
C SER A 129 -6.65 5.88 22.62
N VAL A 130 -5.99 6.52 23.58
CA VAL A 130 -4.83 7.42 23.34
C VAL A 130 -3.72 6.69 22.58
N ARG A 131 -3.46 5.43 22.96
CA ARG A 131 -2.45 4.59 22.32
C ARG A 131 -2.76 4.33 20.85
N GLU A 132 -3.99 3.92 20.57
CA GLU A 132 -4.45 3.64 19.20
C GLU A 132 -4.38 4.89 18.32
N LYS A 133 -4.78 6.06 18.82
CA LYS A 133 -4.62 7.34 18.12
C LYS A 133 -3.16 7.66 17.80
N SER A 134 -2.27 7.44 18.75
CA SER A 134 -0.84 7.67 18.57
C SER A 134 -0.23 6.72 17.52
N GLU A 135 -0.58 5.44 17.57
CA GLU A 135 -0.13 4.43 16.60
C GLU A 135 -0.65 4.73 15.18
N LEU A 136 -1.96 5.00 15.04
CA LEU A 136 -2.56 5.36 13.74
C LEU A 136 -2.03 6.68 13.19
N PHE A 137 -1.81 7.69 14.04
CA PHE A 137 -1.23 8.96 13.60
C PHE A 137 0.22 8.77 13.12
N ALA A 138 1.01 7.94 13.81
CA ALA A 138 2.38 7.67 13.38
C ALA A 138 2.40 7.01 11.99
N GLU A 139 1.51 6.05 11.74
CA GLU A 139 1.36 5.41 10.42
C GLU A 139 0.90 6.42 9.34
N LEU A 140 -0.14 7.20 9.64
CA LEU A 140 -0.64 8.25 8.75
C LEU A 140 0.46 9.27 8.39
N ALA A 141 1.21 9.73 9.38
CA ALA A 141 2.28 10.71 9.18
C ALA A 141 3.42 10.15 8.32
N ASP A 142 3.77 8.86 8.47
CA ASP A 142 4.75 8.20 7.61
C ASP A 142 4.26 8.09 6.16
N GLN A 143 3.00 7.70 5.97
CA GLN A 143 2.37 7.55 4.65
C GLN A 143 2.34 8.90 3.92
N LEU A 144 1.81 9.95 4.56
CA LEU A 144 1.76 11.31 3.99
C LEU A 144 3.17 11.86 3.69
N ALA A 145 4.13 11.68 4.60
CA ALA A 145 5.50 12.14 4.38
C ALA A 145 6.17 11.42 3.20
N ALA A 146 5.99 10.10 3.08
CA ALA A 146 6.57 9.34 1.98
C ALA A 146 5.88 9.64 0.64
N HIS A 147 4.57 9.86 0.66
CA HIS A 147 3.74 10.18 -0.49
C HIS A 147 4.11 11.54 -1.09
N ALA A 148 4.06 12.60 -0.28
CA ALA A 148 4.48 13.94 -0.71
C ALA A 148 5.92 13.93 -1.28
N LYS A 149 6.82 13.13 -0.68
CA LYS A 149 8.21 13.01 -1.15
C LYS A 149 8.33 12.36 -2.52
N ILE A 150 7.54 11.34 -2.85
CA ILE A 150 7.61 10.72 -4.18
C ILE A 150 6.98 11.61 -5.24
N GLU A 151 5.98 12.41 -4.88
CA GLU A 151 5.39 13.37 -5.81
C GLU A 151 6.34 14.50 -6.13
N GLU A 152 6.82 15.20 -5.10
CA GLU A 152 7.74 16.34 -5.23
C GLU A 152 9.05 15.97 -5.95
N GLN A 153 9.56 14.75 -5.72
CA GLN A 153 10.87 14.33 -6.27
C GLN A 153 10.79 13.60 -7.61
N ILE A 154 9.62 13.05 -7.97
CA ILE A 154 9.50 12.14 -9.11
C ILE A 154 8.29 12.47 -9.97
N PHE A 155 7.08 12.53 -9.39
CA PHE A 155 5.86 12.73 -10.17
C PHE A 155 5.75 14.16 -10.73
N TYR A 156 5.79 15.18 -9.88
CA TYR A 156 5.65 16.58 -10.29
C TYR A 156 6.73 17.03 -11.29
N PRO A 157 8.02 16.70 -11.10
CA PRO A 157 9.03 17.01 -12.11
C PRO A 157 8.76 16.36 -13.48
N ALA A 158 8.13 15.19 -13.50
CA ALA A 158 7.77 14.51 -14.74
C ALA A 158 6.53 15.11 -15.42
N MET A 159 5.62 15.72 -14.65
CA MET A 159 4.40 16.37 -15.16
C MET A 159 4.60 17.83 -15.54
N CYS A 160 5.79 18.38 -15.30
CA CYS A 160 6.11 19.79 -15.38
C CYS A 160 6.11 20.30 -16.83
N GLU A 161 4.97 20.84 -17.26
CA GLU A 161 4.71 21.44 -18.56
C GLU A 161 3.96 22.77 -18.33
N ASP A 162 3.90 23.64 -19.35
CA ASP A 162 3.28 24.97 -19.21
C ASP A 162 1.81 24.89 -18.72
N ASP A 163 1.06 23.89 -19.17
CA ASP A 163 -0.37 23.72 -18.85
C ASP A 163 -0.62 23.13 -17.44
N THR A 164 0.38 22.56 -16.79
CA THR A 164 0.28 21.97 -15.43
C THR A 164 1.00 22.80 -14.37
N ALA A 165 1.81 23.79 -14.75
CA ALA A 165 2.68 24.53 -13.84
C ALA A 165 1.94 25.21 -12.68
N GLU A 166 0.76 25.79 -12.93
CA GLU A 166 -0.06 26.44 -11.90
C GLU A 166 -0.59 25.40 -10.87
N LEU A 167 -1.16 24.30 -11.36
CA LEU A 167 -1.64 23.19 -10.52
C LEU A 167 -0.50 22.61 -9.67
N LEU A 168 0.66 22.37 -10.27
CA LEU A 168 1.80 21.81 -9.56
C LEU A 168 2.35 22.77 -8.48
N HIS A 169 2.34 24.08 -8.74
CA HIS A 169 2.75 25.07 -7.75
C HIS A 169 1.77 25.13 -6.57
N GLU A 170 0.47 25.04 -6.83
CA GLU A 170 -0.56 24.92 -5.80
C GLU A 170 -0.36 23.64 -4.96
N SER A 171 -0.18 22.48 -5.61
CA SER A 171 0.04 21.20 -4.91
C SER A 171 1.24 21.22 -3.95
N VAL A 172 2.37 21.84 -4.30
CA VAL A 172 3.53 21.92 -3.38
C VAL A 172 3.32 22.88 -2.20
N GLU A 173 2.47 23.90 -2.36
CA GLU A 173 2.06 24.78 -1.26
C GLU A 173 1.07 24.06 -0.32
N GLU A 174 0.16 23.26 -0.86
CA GLU A 174 -0.70 22.38 -0.06
C GLU A 174 0.12 21.34 0.72
N HIS A 175 1.11 20.72 0.07
CA HIS A 175 2.06 19.82 0.75
C HIS A 175 2.77 20.50 1.91
N LEU A 176 3.18 21.77 1.75
CA LEU A 176 3.78 22.53 2.83
C LEU A 176 2.81 22.68 4.00
N ALA A 177 1.54 23.01 3.74
CA ALA A 177 0.51 23.14 4.78
C ALA A 177 0.21 21.81 5.50
N VAL A 178 0.22 20.69 4.76
CA VAL A 178 0.12 19.32 5.29
C VAL A 178 1.31 19.02 6.20
N LYS A 179 2.55 19.22 5.73
CA LYS A 179 3.79 18.99 6.50
C LYS A 179 3.85 19.84 7.78
N GLN A 180 3.49 21.11 7.69
CA GLN A 180 3.42 21.99 8.87
C GLN A 180 2.41 21.46 9.90
N THR A 181 1.24 21.00 9.45
CA THR A 181 0.22 20.45 10.36
C THR A 181 0.67 19.11 10.97
N ILE A 182 1.39 18.27 10.23
CA ILE A 182 2.01 17.05 10.75
C ILE A 182 3.07 17.39 11.81
N ALA A 183 3.94 18.37 11.55
CA ALA A 183 4.97 18.78 12.52
C ALA A 183 4.36 19.29 13.83
N GLU A 184 3.27 20.06 13.77
CA GLU A 184 2.50 20.48 14.95
C GLU A 184 1.89 19.29 15.72
N LEU A 185 1.43 18.26 15.01
CA LEU A 185 0.87 17.04 15.62
C LEU A 185 1.95 16.13 16.22
N LEU A 186 3.16 16.11 15.65
CA LEU A 186 4.30 15.36 16.19
C LEU A 186 4.81 15.92 17.52
N ASP A 187 4.60 17.21 17.77
CA ASP A 187 4.93 17.89 19.04
C ASP A 187 3.76 17.87 20.05
N MET A 188 2.74 17.03 19.81
CA MET A 188 1.52 16.96 20.61
C MET A 188 1.21 15.53 21.07
N GLU A 189 0.78 15.40 22.33
CA GLU A 189 0.29 14.13 22.87
C GLU A 189 -1.13 13.82 22.36
N ALA A 190 -1.42 12.55 22.11
CA ALA A 190 -2.69 12.12 21.51
C ALA A 190 -3.92 12.29 22.44
N ASP A 191 -3.72 12.61 23.72
CA ASP A 191 -4.78 12.98 24.66
C ASP A 191 -5.02 14.49 24.78
N ASP A 192 -4.25 15.32 24.08
CA ASP A 192 -4.46 16.75 24.03
C ASP A 192 -5.83 17.06 23.36
N PRO A 193 -6.67 17.93 23.97
CA PRO A 193 -7.95 18.33 23.38
C PRO A 193 -7.87 18.97 21.99
N GLN A 194 -6.70 19.44 21.56
CA GLN A 194 -6.43 19.99 20.22
C GLN A 194 -6.02 18.92 19.21
N PHE A 195 -5.59 17.74 19.65
CA PHE A 195 -5.05 16.70 18.77
C PHE A 195 -6.05 16.33 17.68
N MET A 196 -7.26 15.91 18.06
CA MET A 196 -8.31 15.54 17.08
C MET A 196 -8.80 16.72 16.25
N LYS A 197 -8.67 17.96 16.72
CA LYS A 197 -9.01 19.15 15.91
C LYS A 197 -7.97 19.39 14.82
N LYS A 198 -6.69 19.18 15.13
CA LYS A 198 -5.60 19.26 14.16
C LYS A 198 -5.66 18.09 13.17
N ILE A 199 -6.04 16.89 13.60
CA ILE A 199 -6.36 15.77 12.70
C ILE A 199 -7.45 16.17 11.71
N ALA A 200 -8.58 16.72 12.19
CA ALA A 200 -9.66 17.14 11.29
C ALA A 200 -9.23 18.24 10.31
N LYS A 201 -8.34 19.14 10.73
CA LYS A 201 -7.71 20.13 9.83
C LYS A 201 -6.83 19.45 8.78
N LEU A 202 -6.00 18.49 9.20
CA LEU A 202 -5.13 17.72 8.30
C LEU A 202 -5.95 16.93 7.27
N GLU A 203 -7.02 16.27 7.71
CA GLU A 203 -7.96 15.53 6.85
C GLU A 203 -8.59 16.44 5.79
N ALA A 204 -9.02 17.65 6.17
CA ALA A 204 -9.58 18.62 5.23
C ALA A 204 -8.56 19.11 4.19
N LEU A 205 -7.30 19.36 4.60
CA LEU A 205 -6.23 19.73 3.69
C LEU A 205 -5.93 18.60 2.68
N VAL A 206 -5.76 17.38 3.17
CA VAL A 206 -5.46 16.21 2.34
C VAL A 206 -6.63 15.89 1.40
N SER A 207 -7.88 15.96 1.87
CA SER A 207 -9.04 15.69 1.02
C SER A 207 -9.19 16.70 -0.11
N HIS A 208 -8.85 17.97 0.13
CA HIS A 208 -8.88 19.00 -0.92
C HIS A 208 -7.82 18.71 -1.98
N HIS A 209 -6.59 18.49 -1.53
CA HIS A 209 -5.45 18.12 -2.38
C HIS A 209 -5.74 16.90 -3.28
N VAL A 210 -6.23 15.81 -2.69
CA VAL A 210 -6.57 14.57 -3.42
C VAL A 210 -7.64 14.83 -4.48
N GLU A 211 -8.67 15.63 -4.17
CA GLU A 211 -9.73 15.96 -5.14
C GLU A 211 -9.16 16.71 -6.35
N GLU A 212 -8.29 17.69 -6.12
CA GLU A 212 -7.67 18.47 -7.20
C GLU A 212 -6.72 17.63 -8.05
N GLU A 213 -5.88 16.81 -7.42
CA GLU A 213 -4.98 15.93 -8.14
C GLU A 213 -5.74 14.91 -9.00
N GLU A 214 -6.69 14.17 -8.43
CA GLU A 214 -7.37 13.10 -9.14
C GLU A 214 -8.29 13.63 -10.25
N SER A 215 -8.96 14.77 -10.01
CA SER A 215 -9.91 15.34 -10.97
C SER A 215 -9.26 16.21 -12.05
N GLN A 216 -8.08 16.76 -11.79
CA GLN A 216 -7.39 17.68 -12.70
C GLN A 216 -6.01 17.16 -13.11
N LEU A 217 -5.06 17.10 -12.18
CA LEU A 217 -3.65 16.79 -12.51
C LEU A 217 -3.50 15.41 -13.14
N PHE A 218 -4.15 14.38 -12.61
CA PHE A 218 -4.07 13.01 -13.10
C PHE A 218 -4.75 12.86 -14.47
N VAL A 219 -5.84 13.60 -14.71
CA VAL A 219 -6.49 13.64 -16.03
C VAL A 219 -5.53 14.20 -17.08
N GLN A 220 -4.82 15.29 -16.76
CA GLN A 220 -3.82 15.87 -17.64
C GLN A 220 -2.61 14.94 -17.81
N ALA A 221 -2.11 14.33 -16.73
CA ALA A 221 -1.01 13.39 -16.75
C ALA A 221 -1.29 12.18 -17.67
N ARG A 222 -2.52 11.62 -17.62
CA ARG A 222 -2.93 10.52 -18.51
C ARG A 222 -2.99 10.93 -19.99
N ALA A 223 -3.17 12.21 -20.29
CA ALA A 223 -3.18 12.72 -21.66
C ALA A 223 -1.77 12.94 -22.23
N GLN A 224 -0.72 12.95 -21.40
CA GLN A 224 0.66 13.15 -21.84
C GLN A 224 1.29 11.85 -22.38
N GLU A 225 1.20 11.62 -23.69
CA GLU A 225 1.75 10.41 -24.34
C GLU A 225 3.28 10.24 -24.18
N ALA A 226 4.01 11.34 -23.95
CA ALA A 226 5.46 11.31 -23.78
C ALA A 226 5.91 10.63 -22.47
N ILE A 227 5.00 10.50 -21.49
CA ILE A 227 5.32 9.98 -20.17
C ILE A 227 5.05 8.49 -20.09
N ASN A 228 6.08 7.73 -19.70
CA ASN A 228 5.93 6.31 -19.39
C ASN A 228 5.49 6.13 -17.93
N LEU A 229 4.17 6.19 -17.69
CA LEU A 229 3.58 6.05 -16.36
C LEU A 229 3.93 4.72 -15.67
N ASP A 230 4.07 3.61 -16.42
CA ASP A 230 4.51 2.33 -15.85
C ASP A 230 5.94 2.41 -15.29
N ALA A 231 6.85 3.06 -16.02
CA ALA A 231 8.24 3.23 -15.59
C ALA A 231 8.35 4.18 -14.40
N LEU A 232 7.57 5.27 -14.43
CA LEU A 232 7.48 6.25 -13.36
C LEU A 232 6.93 5.60 -12.08
N GLY A 233 5.83 4.83 -12.18
CA GLY A 233 5.24 4.11 -11.06
C GLY A 233 6.21 3.10 -10.43
N ARG A 234 7.01 2.38 -11.24
CA ARG A 234 8.08 1.52 -10.72
C ARG A 234 9.16 2.30 -9.96
N GLN A 235 9.51 3.51 -10.41
CA GLN A 235 10.48 4.36 -9.73
C GLN A 235 9.94 4.88 -8.40
N MET A 236 8.72 5.43 -8.43
CA MET A 236 8.00 5.92 -7.26
C MET A 236 7.84 4.83 -6.20
N LYS A 237 7.34 3.64 -6.59
CA LYS A 237 7.19 2.51 -5.67
C LYS A 237 8.49 2.12 -4.98
N ARG A 238 9.62 2.07 -5.71
CA ARG A 238 10.93 1.77 -5.11
C ARG A 238 11.34 2.84 -4.09
N ARG A 239 11.13 4.12 -4.43
CA ARG A 239 11.45 5.24 -3.54
C ARG A 239 10.57 5.23 -2.29
N PHE A 240 9.27 5.02 -2.46
CA PHE A 240 8.29 4.94 -1.39
C PHE A 240 8.62 3.82 -0.40
N THR A 241 8.87 2.59 -0.88
CA THR A 241 9.27 1.47 0.00
C THR A 241 10.55 1.77 0.78
N ALA A 242 11.52 2.44 0.16
CA ALA A 242 12.74 2.84 0.85
C ALA A 242 12.51 3.94 1.90
N LEU A 243 11.50 4.79 1.72
CA LEU A 243 11.14 5.82 2.68
C LEU A 243 10.42 5.24 3.89
N ILE A 244 9.32 4.50 3.66
CA ILE A 244 8.44 3.99 4.73
C ILE A 244 9.20 3.16 5.78
N GLY A 245 10.20 2.37 5.39
CA GLY A 245 11.00 1.59 6.34
C GLY A 245 11.88 2.41 7.29
N ASN A 246 11.98 3.74 7.09
CA ASN A 246 12.84 4.64 7.85
C ASN A 246 12.06 5.72 8.63
N GLU A 247 10.76 5.52 8.90
CA GLU A 247 9.94 6.44 9.71
C GLU A 247 9.98 7.89 9.16
N PRO A 248 9.61 8.12 7.88
CA PRO A 248 9.81 9.38 7.19
C PRO A 248 9.12 10.58 7.87
N ARG A 249 8.12 10.35 8.74
CA ARG A 249 7.53 11.40 9.58
C ARG A 249 8.57 12.17 10.41
N ARG A 250 9.70 11.53 10.77
CA ARG A 250 10.75 12.17 11.57
C ARG A 250 11.50 13.29 10.85
N GLU A 251 11.49 13.29 9.53
CA GLU A 251 12.13 14.34 8.73
C GLU A 251 11.19 15.54 8.50
N VAL A 252 9.88 15.36 8.68
CA VAL A 252 8.86 16.39 8.39
C VAL A 252 9.14 17.73 9.08
N PRO A 253 9.54 17.80 10.36
CA PRO A 253 9.86 19.08 11.01
C PRO A 253 11.01 19.87 10.34
N ASN A 254 11.85 19.23 9.52
CA ASN A 254 12.92 19.88 8.77
C ASN A 254 12.46 20.35 7.37
N GLU A 255 11.20 20.10 7.00
CA GLU A 255 10.64 20.34 5.66
C GLU A 255 9.45 21.33 5.70
N THR A 256 9.38 22.18 6.73
CA THR A 256 8.24 23.08 6.97
C THR A 256 8.47 24.55 6.60
N ASP A 257 9.68 24.90 6.17
CA ASP A 257 10.07 26.31 5.95
C ASP A 257 9.53 26.88 4.63
N THR A 258 9.61 26.10 3.54
CA THR A 258 9.21 26.52 2.19
C THR A 258 8.67 25.33 1.40
N ALA A 259 7.78 25.59 0.44
CA ALA A 259 7.31 24.59 -0.50
C ALA A 259 8.46 24.00 -1.33
N ALA A 260 8.26 22.78 -1.84
CA ALA A 260 9.24 22.13 -2.69
C ALA A 260 9.45 22.92 -3.99
N SER A 261 10.70 23.12 -4.40
CA SER A 261 11.00 23.77 -5.68
C SER A 261 10.82 22.80 -6.83
N LEU A 262 10.03 23.20 -7.83
CA LEU A 262 9.81 22.46 -9.05
C LEU A 262 10.73 22.96 -10.18
N PRO A 263 10.95 22.16 -11.24
CA PRO A 263 11.75 22.58 -12.39
C PRO A 263 10.99 23.53 -13.35
N CYS A 264 9.69 23.69 -13.14
CA CYS A 264 8.85 24.80 -13.60
C CYS A 264 8.79 25.82 -12.45
#